data_AF-A0A3D0UR17-F1
#
_entry.id   AF-A0A3D0UR17-F1
#
_cell.length_a   1.000
_cell.length_b   1.000
_cell.length_c   1.000
_cell.angle_alpha   90.00
_cell.angle_beta   90.00
_cell.angle_gamma   90.00
#
_symmetry.space_group_name_H-M   'P 1'
#
loop_
_entity.id
_entity.type
_entity.pdbx_description
1 polymer ?
#
loop_
_entity_poly.entity_id
_entity_poly.type
_entity_poly.pdbx_seq_one_letter_code
_entity_poly.pdbx_strand_id
1 'polypeptide(L)'
;MVIFQHPPKFVHDENGQLIEVILDAEDFLAYLRSLASEADWEILPEHLQDAIDRILIDEVRSERAEALDLDTILKDNKNGE
;
A
#
# COMPACT_ATOMS: atom_id res chain seq x y z
N MET A 1 9.47 -0.89 8.86
CA MET A 1 8.94 -1.18 10.22
C MET A 1 7.77 -0.25 10.51
N VAL A 2 6.56 -0.79 10.57
CA VAL A 2 5.32 -0.04 10.83
C VAL A 2 5.19 0.18 12.33
N ILE A 3 4.87 1.41 12.75
CA ILE A 3 4.52 1.73 14.13
C ILE A 3 3.01 1.93 14.14
N PHE A 4 2.29 1.04 14.82
CA PHE A 4 0.85 1.17 15.00
C PHE A 4 0.53 2.23 16.04
N GLN A 5 -0.32 3.19 15.69
CA GLN A 5 -0.76 4.24 16.61
C GLN A 5 -1.74 3.69 17.64
N HIS A 6 -2.57 2.73 17.24
CA HIS A 6 -3.51 2.04 18.12
C HIS A 6 -3.12 0.57 18.28
N PRO A 7 -3.20 0.02 19.51
CA PRO A 7 -2.90 -1.39 19.70
C PRO A 7 -3.92 -2.26 18.92
N PRO A 8 -3.44 -3.24 18.13
CA PRO A 8 -4.33 -4.17 17.44
C PRO A 8 -5.23 -4.91 18.44
N LYS A 9 -6.50 -5.10 18.05
CA LYS A 9 -7.41 -5.98 18.79
C LYS A 9 -7.38 -7.37 18.18
N PHE A 10 -7.23 -8.36 19.04
CA PHE A 10 -7.16 -9.77 18.66
C PHE A 10 -8.47 -10.46 19.02
N VAL A 11 -9.14 -11.05 18.03
CA VAL A 11 -10.38 -11.80 18.21
C VAL A 11 -10.05 -13.29 18.22
N HIS A 12 -10.49 -13.97 19.27
CA HIS A 12 -10.28 -15.40 19.44
C HIS A 12 -11.60 -16.16 19.33
N ASP A 13 -11.55 -17.39 18.83
CA ASP A 13 -12.70 -18.30 18.82
C ASP A 13 -12.99 -18.88 20.22
N GLU A 14 -14.01 -19.73 20.31
CA GLU A 14 -14.39 -20.44 21.55
C GLU A 14 -13.30 -21.39 22.07
N ASN A 15 -12.35 -21.79 21.21
CA ASN A 15 -11.21 -22.65 21.55
C ASN A 15 -9.95 -21.85 21.91
N GLY A 16 -10.01 -20.51 21.89
CA GLY A 16 -8.88 -19.62 22.14
C GLY A 16 -7.90 -19.49 20.96
N GLN A 17 -8.27 -19.92 19.76
CA GLN A 17 -7.48 -19.70 18.54
C GLN A 17 -7.71 -18.29 18.00
N LEU A 18 -6.64 -17.61 17.59
CA LEU A 18 -6.72 -16.31 16.95
C LEU A 18 -7.36 -16.45 15.56
N ILE A 19 -8.51 -15.80 15.37
CA ILE A 19 -9.25 -15.86 14.09
C ILE A 19 -9.17 -14.54 13.32
N GLU A 20 -9.10 -13.40 14.02
CA GLU A 20 -9.09 -12.09 13.38
C GLU A 20 -8.22 -11.10 14.14
N VAL A 21 -7.66 -10.14 13.40
CA VAL A 21 -6.94 -9.00 13.93
C VAL A 21 -7.60 -7.74 13.40
N ILE A 22 -8.08 -6.90 14.30
CA ILE A 22 -8.69 -5.62 13.97
C ILE A 22 -7.65 -4.53 14.19
N LEU A 23 -7.30 -3.86 13.11
CA LEU A 23 -6.42 -2.70 13.08
C LEU A 23 -7.25 -1.43 12.89
N ASP A 24 -6.70 -0.30 13.34
CA ASP A 24 -7.22 0.99 12.91
C ASP A 24 -7.03 1.15 11.40
N ALA A 25 -7.92 1.91 10.75
CA ALA A 25 -7.87 2.08 9.31
C ALA A 25 -6.55 2.72 8.85
N GLU A 26 -6.03 3.70 9.59
CA GLU A 26 -4.76 4.37 9.25
C GLU A 26 -3.58 3.41 9.41
N ASP A 27 -3.59 2.62 10.47
CA ASP A 27 -2.59 1.60 10.77
C ASP A 27 -2.58 0.47 9.73
N PHE A 28 -3.76 0.07 9.26
CA PHE A 28 -3.92 -0.93 8.19
C PHE A 28 -3.38 -0.41 6.86
N LEU A 29 -3.65 0.85 6.51
CA LEU A 29 -3.09 1.47 5.30
C LEU A 29 -1.56 1.59 5.38
N ALA A 30 -1.02 1.97 6.53
CA ALA A 30 0.44 2.03 6.74
C ALA A 30 1.09 0.64 6.62
N TYR A 31 0.40 -0.40 7.09
CA TYR A 31 0.82 -1.79 6.91
C TYR A 31 0.84 -2.18 5.43
N LEU A 32 -0.23 -1.94 4.68
CA LEU A 32 -0.30 -2.28 3.26
C LEU A 32 0.78 -1.56 2.43
N ARG A 33 1.07 -0.29 2.74
CA ARG A 33 2.17 0.45 2.10
C ARG A 33 3.54 -0.19 2.35
N SER A 34 3.78 -0.60 3.60
CA SER A 34 5.04 -1.27 3.95
C SER A 34 5.13 -2.65 3.27
N LEU A 35 4.01 -3.37 3.22
CA LEU A 35 3.91 -4.65 2.54
C LEU A 35 4.23 -4.51 1.05
N ALA A 36 3.67 -3.50 0.37
CA ALA A 36 3.95 -3.23 -1.04
C ALA A 36 5.44 -2.97 -1.32
N SER A 37 6.18 -2.40 -0.36
CA SER A 37 7.61 -2.10 -0.53
C SER A 37 8.55 -3.28 -0.26
N GLU A 38 8.12 -4.25 0.56
CA GLU A 38 8.98 -5.33 1.06
C GLU A 38 8.58 -6.71 0.52
N ALA A 39 7.33 -6.90 0.10
CA ALA A 39 6.81 -8.21 -0.29
C ALA A 39 6.99 -8.49 -1.79
N ASP A 40 7.24 -9.77 -2.09
CA ASP A 40 7.25 -10.26 -3.45
C ASP A 40 5.79 -10.42 -3.93
N TRP A 41 5.49 -9.78 -5.06
CA TRP A 41 4.14 -9.66 -5.59
C TRP A 41 3.55 -11.03 -5.96
N GLU A 42 4.36 -11.96 -6.48
CA GLU A 42 3.87 -13.26 -6.97
C GLU A 42 3.44 -14.21 -5.84
N ILE A 43 3.93 -14.00 -4.62
CA ILE A 43 3.60 -14.83 -3.45
C ILE A 43 2.52 -14.20 -2.57
N LEU A 44 2.12 -12.97 -2.87
CA LEU A 44 1.17 -12.24 -2.07
C LEU A 44 -0.24 -12.84 -2.27
N PRO A 45 -1.04 -13.05 -1.22
CA PRO A 45 -2.43 -13.43 -1.38
C PRO A 45 -3.21 -12.43 -2.24
N GLU A 46 -4.07 -12.92 -3.14
CA GLU A 46 -4.81 -12.11 -4.13
C GLU A 46 -5.59 -10.95 -3.50
N HIS A 47 -6.25 -11.19 -2.36
CA HIS A 47 -6.98 -10.14 -1.63
C HIS A 47 -6.08 -8.99 -1.11
N LEU A 48 -4.80 -9.25 -0.85
CA LEU A 48 -3.83 -8.21 -0.46
C LEU A 48 -3.26 -7.50 -1.69
N GLN A 49 -3.12 -8.19 -2.83
CA GLN A 49 -2.73 -7.57 -4.09
C GLN A 49 -3.76 -6.52 -4.50
N ASP A 50 -5.05 -6.91 -4.51
CA ASP A 50 -6.17 -6.01 -4.82
C ASP A 50 -6.22 -4.80 -3.87
N ALA A 51 -5.95 -5.01 -2.59
CA ALA A 51 -5.94 -3.95 -1.60
C ALA A 51 -4.79 -2.96 -1.82
N ILE A 52 -3.60 -3.46 -2.16
CA ILE A 52 -2.43 -2.63 -2.48
C ILE A 52 -2.69 -1.85 -3.78
N ASP A 53 -3.16 -2.51 -4.84
CA ASP A 53 -3.46 -1.86 -6.13
C ASP A 53 -4.43 -0.70 -5.95
N ARG A 54 -5.48 -0.89 -5.15
CA ARG A 54 -6.44 0.17 -4.87
C ARG A 54 -5.80 1.36 -4.16
N ILE A 55 -4.92 1.12 -3.19
CA ILE A 55 -4.21 2.20 -2.48
C ILE A 55 -3.29 2.96 -3.42
N LEU A 56 -2.52 2.25 -4.26
CA LEU A 56 -1.62 2.87 -5.22
C LEU A 56 -2.38 3.72 -6.24
N ILE A 57 -3.53 3.23 -6.73
CA ILE A 57 -4.41 3.99 -7.63
C ILE A 57 -4.92 5.27 -6.94
N ASP A 58 -5.37 5.16 -5.69
CA ASP A 58 -5.88 6.30 -4.94
C ASP A 58 -4.77 7.31 -4.61
N GLU A 59 -3.54 6.86 -4.38
CA GLU A 59 -2.35 7.72 -4.21
C GLU A 59 -2.01 8.48 -5.49
N VAL A 60 -1.92 7.81 -6.64
CA VAL A 60 -1.68 8.45 -7.94
C VAL A 60 -2.78 9.47 -8.26
N ARG A 61 -4.02 9.20 -7.87
CA ARG A 61 -5.13 10.16 -8.05
C ARG A 61 -5.06 11.34 -7.09
N SER A 62 -4.54 11.14 -5.88
CA SER A 62 -4.41 12.15 -4.84
C SER A 62 -3.21 13.06 -5.09
N GLU A 63 -2.14 12.54 -5.68
CA GLU A 63 -1.02 13.30 -6.22
C GLU A 63 -1.50 14.17 -7.39
N ARG A 64 -1.96 15.38 -7.07
CA ARG A 64 -2.11 16.50 -8.02
C ARG A 64 -0.75 17.02 -8.49
N ALA A 65 0.21 16.15 -8.78
CA ALA A 65 1.33 16.55 -9.61
C ALA A 65 0.74 16.77 -11.02
N GLU A 66 1.06 17.91 -11.63
CA GLU A 66 0.78 18.11 -13.06
C GLU A 66 1.33 16.87 -13.79
N ALA A 67 0.44 16.06 -14.35
CA ALA A 67 0.84 14.87 -15.08
C ALA A 67 1.80 15.33 -16.17
N LEU A 68 3.10 15.04 -16.01
CA LEU A 68 4.10 15.41 -16.98
C LEU A 68 3.87 14.55 -18.22
N ASP A 69 3.57 15.21 -19.32
CA ASP A 69 3.41 14.51 -20.59
C ASP A 69 4.72 13.80 -20.96
N LEU A 70 4.59 12.57 -21.47
CA LEU A 70 5.71 11.71 -21.87
C LEU A 70 6.61 12.42 -22.89
N ASP A 71 6.02 13.25 -23.76
CA ASP A 71 6.73 14.05 -24.75
C ASP A 71 7.64 15.11 -24.09
N THR A 72 7.23 15.66 -22.94
CA THR A 72 8.00 16.63 -22.16
C THR A 72 9.24 15.97 -21.53
N ILE A 73 9.07 14.77 -20.97
CA ILE A 73 10.16 13.98 -20.37
C ILE A 73 11.19 13.57 -21.44
N LEU A 74 10.72 13.15 -22.62
CA LEU A 74 11.58 12.72 -23.72
C LEU A 74 12.34 13.88 -24.38
N LYS A 75 11.78 15.10 -24.37
CA LYS A 75 12.44 16.31 -24.88
C LYS A 75 13.52 16.82 -23.93
N ASP A 76 13.29 16.75 -22.62
CA ASP A 76 14.27 17.19 -21.63
C ASP A 76 15.53 16.31 -21.66
N ASN A 77 15.35 14.99 -21.84
CA ASN A 77 16.46 14.03 -21.94
C ASN A 77 17.30 14.18 -23.23
N LYS A 78 16.75 14.76 -24.30
CA LYS A 78 17.48 15.02 -25.55
C LYS A 78 18.31 16.31 -25.53
N ASN A 79 18.05 17.20 -24.58
CA ASN A 79 18.78 18.46 -24.45
C ASN A 79 19.92 18.38 -23.42
N GLY A 80 20.12 17.21 -22.80
CA GLY A 80 21.19 16.93 -21.84
C GLY A 80 22.41 16.19 -22.40
N GLU A 81 22.48 15.98 -23.72
CA GLU A 81 23.68 15.49 -24.43
C GLU A 81 24.43 16.61 -25.17
#